data_AF-A0A8H8DE24-F1
#
_entry.id   AF-A0A8H8DE24-F1
#
_cell.length_a   1.000
_cell.length_b   1.000
_cell.length_c   1.000
_cell.angle_alpha   90.00
_cell.angle_beta   90.00
_cell.angle_gamma   90.00
#
_symmetry.space_group_name_H-M   'P 1'
#
loop_
_entity.id
_entity.type
_entity.pdbx_description
1 polymer ?
#
loop_
_entity_poly.entity_id
_entity_poly.type
_entity_poly.pdbx_seq_one_letter_code
_entity_poly.pdbx_strand_id
1 'polypeptide(L)'
;MSEFVTLVSSDSFKFVISKDVASISSVLRNSQGFEEGTTGKINLDMDGDILECIVEYLYYHYKYKDQAESGDVPEFNIPTHLALELLVKADYLDI
;
A
#
# COMPACT_ATOMS: atom_id res chain seq x y z
N MET A 1 18.01 10.80 2.79
CA MET A 1 17.86 9.46 2.20
C MET A 1 16.43 9.36 1.68
N SER A 2 16.16 8.62 0.61
CA SER A 2 14.84 8.57 -0.01
C SER A 2 13.84 7.83 0.88
N GLU A 3 13.07 8.59 1.66
CA GLU A 3 12.08 8.11 2.66
C GLU A 3 10.73 7.72 2.03
N PHE A 4 10.59 7.83 0.72
CA PHE A 4 9.35 7.58 -0.01
C PHE A 4 9.58 6.59 -1.15
N VAL A 5 8.56 5.80 -1.44
CA VAL A 5 8.47 4.91 -2.60
C VAL A 5 7.27 5.31 -3.46
N THR A 6 7.37 5.08 -4.76
CA THR A 6 6.34 5.38 -5.75
C THR A 6 5.80 4.07 -6.30
N LEU A 7 4.56 3.75 -5.97
CA LEU A 7 3.83 2.61 -6.53
C LEU A 7 3.20 3.05 -7.85
N VAL A 8 3.39 2.26 -8.92
CA VAL A 8 2.88 2.57 -10.25
C VAL A 8 1.86 1.50 -10.64
N SER A 9 0.63 1.90 -10.91
CA SER A 9 -0.45 1.00 -11.36
C SER A 9 -0.29 0.62 -12.84
N SER A 10 -1.05 -0.38 -13.29
CA SER A 10 -1.13 -0.75 -14.71
C SER A 10 -1.66 0.38 -15.59
N ASP A 11 -2.52 1.25 -15.04
CA ASP A 11 -3.06 2.43 -15.72
C ASP A 11 -2.09 3.64 -15.69
N SER A 12 -0.83 3.44 -15.30
CA SER A 12 0.18 4.51 -15.19
C SER A 12 -0.08 5.57 -14.11
N PHE A 13 -0.99 5.31 -13.15
CA PHE A 13 -1.08 6.13 -11.95
C PHE A 13 0.12 5.90 -11.03
N LYS A 14 0.51 6.94 -10.31
CA LYS A 14 1.69 6.94 -9.44
C LYS A 14 1.31 7.40 -8.05
N PHE A 15 1.45 6.51 -7.08
CA PHE A 15 1.15 6.76 -5.68
C PHE A 15 2.44 6.84 -4.88
N VAL A 16 2.70 7.97 -4.24
CA VAL A 16 3.91 8.18 -3.45
C VAL A 16 3.57 7.95 -1.98
N ILE A 17 4.19 6.95 -1.37
CA ILE A 17 3.98 6.56 0.04
C ILE A 17 5.30 6.52 0.80
N SER A 18 5.25 6.72 2.12
CA SER A 18 6.44 6.60 2.97
C SER A 18 6.97 5.17 3.00
N LYS A 19 8.29 5.00 3.08
CA LYS A 19 8.94 3.70 3.22
C LYS A 19 8.46 2.93 4.45
N ASP A 20 8.18 3.63 5.54
CA ASP A 20 7.60 3.05 6.76
C ASP A 20 6.26 2.36 6.50
N VAL A 21 5.38 3.05 5.77
CA VAL A 21 4.05 2.55 5.40
C VAL A 21 4.18 1.42 4.37
N ALA A 22 5.06 1.57 3.38
CA ALA A 22 5.35 0.51 2.42
C ALA A 22 5.98 -0.73 3.06
N SER A 23 6.71 -0.56 4.18
CA SER A 23 7.34 -1.66 4.92
C SER A 23 6.34 -2.53 5.67
N ILE A 24 5.07 -2.13 5.76
CA ILE A 24 3.99 -2.99 6.27
C ILE A 24 3.82 -4.20 5.36
N SER A 25 3.92 -4.00 4.05
CA SER A 25 3.94 -5.08 3.06
C SER A 25 5.33 -5.68 2.97
N SER A 26 5.44 -6.97 3.30
CA SER A 26 6.67 -7.74 3.11
C SER A 26 7.12 -7.74 1.65
N VAL A 27 6.16 -7.77 0.72
CA VAL A 27 6.42 -7.83 -0.72
C VAL A 27 6.93 -6.49 -1.26
N LEU A 28 6.34 -5.37 -0.85
CA LEU A 28 6.86 -4.04 -1.22
C LEU A 28 8.25 -3.82 -0.61
N ARG A 29 8.46 -4.25 0.64
CA ARG A 29 9.75 -4.16 1.33
C ARG A 29 10.85 -4.98 0.64
N ASN A 30 10.50 -6.17 0.15
CA ASN A 30 11.42 -7.06 -0.56
C ASN A 30 11.46 -6.78 -2.08
N SER A 31 10.76 -5.74 -2.53
CA SER A 31 10.77 -5.34 -3.93
C SER A 31 12.09 -4.63 -4.26
N GLN A 32 12.64 -4.92 -5.43
CA GLN A 32 13.92 -4.39 -5.90
C GLN A 32 13.98 -2.85 -5.88
N GLY A 33 12.83 -2.19 -6.07
CA GLY A 33 12.69 -0.73 -6.00
C GLY A 33 12.78 -0.13 -4.59
N PHE A 34 12.67 -0.94 -3.53
CA PHE A 34 12.75 -0.49 -2.14
C PHE A 34 14.21 -0.33 -1.66
N GLU A 35 15.09 -1.23 -2.11
CA GLU A 35 16.51 -1.31 -1.71
C GLU A 35 17.42 -0.40 -2.56
N GLU A 36 17.12 -0.24 -3.85
CA GLU A 36 17.85 0.68 -4.73
C GLU A 36 17.40 2.13 -4.47
N GLY A 37 18.08 2.81 -3.55
CA GLY A 37 17.85 4.21 -3.15
C GLY A 37 17.88 5.29 -4.25
N THR A 38 17.94 4.91 -5.53
CA THR A 38 17.97 5.80 -6.70
C THR A 38 16.59 6.12 -7.27
N THR A 39 15.64 5.17 -7.28
CA THR A 39 14.36 5.37 -7.99
C THR A 39 13.12 5.13 -7.12
N GLY A 40 13.14 4.19 -6.16
CA GLY A 40 12.01 4.00 -5.27
C GLY A 40 10.71 3.58 -5.96
N LYS A 41 10.72 3.16 -7.23
CA LYS A 41 9.50 2.87 -8.02
C LYS A 41 9.21 1.38 -8.05
N ILE A 42 7.96 1.02 -7.77
CA ILE A 42 7.47 -0.35 -7.82
C ILE A 42 6.30 -0.38 -8.79
N ASN A 43 6.43 -1.12 -9.89
CA ASN A 43 5.33 -1.33 -10.84
C ASN A 43 4.47 -2.50 -10.36
N LEU A 44 3.18 -2.27 -10.25
CA LEU A 44 2.18 -3.21 -9.77
C LEU A 44 1.16 -3.43 -10.89
N ASP A 45 0.87 -4.70 -11.16
CA ASP A 45 -0.09 -5.09 -12.18
C ASP A 45 -1.52 -5.04 -11.59
N MET A 46 -2.03 -3.84 -11.35
CA MET A 46 -3.39 -3.61 -10.85
C MET A 46 -3.88 -2.22 -11.22
N ASP A 47 -5.19 -2.04 -11.17
CA ASP A 47 -5.85 -0.77 -11.46
C ASP A 47 -5.52 0.31 -10.44
N GLY A 48 -5.63 1.57 -10.88
CA GLY A 48 -5.39 2.74 -10.03
C GLY A 48 -6.30 2.75 -8.81
N ASP A 49 -7.57 2.40 -8.98
CA ASP A 49 -8.58 2.36 -7.91
C ASP A 49 -8.25 1.31 -6.83
N ILE A 50 -7.73 0.14 -7.23
CA ILE A 50 -7.30 -0.90 -6.29
C ILE A 50 -6.06 -0.44 -5.52
N LEU A 51 -5.07 0.10 -6.24
CA LEU A 51 -3.85 0.58 -5.62
C LEU A 51 -4.11 1.76 -4.67
N GLU A 52 -5.04 2.66 -5.01
CA GLU A 52 -5.48 3.73 -4.13
C GLU A 52 -6.04 3.18 -2.81
N CYS A 53 -6.94 2.19 -2.89
CA CYS A 53 -7.53 1.55 -1.72
C CYS A 53 -6.48 0.83 -0.86
N ILE A 54 -5.50 0.15 -1.48
CA ILE A 54 -4.37 -0.48 -0.77
C ILE A 54 -3.53 0.57 -0.05
N VAL A 55 -3.18 1.67 -0.73
CA VAL A 55 -2.40 2.76 -0.16
C VAL A 55 -3.13 3.37 1.05
N GLU A 56 -4.43 3.59 0.91
CA GLU A 56 -5.26 4.10 2.01
C GLU A 56 -5.28 3.13 3.19
N TYR A 57 -5.46 1.83 2.93
CA TYR A 57 -5.40 0.78 3.95
C TYR A 57 -4.04 0.71 4.64
N LEU A 58 -2.93 0.81 3.91
CA LEU A 58 -1.59 0.82 4.49
C LEU A 58 -1.39 2.00 5.45
N TYR A 59 -1.83 3.21 5.07
CA TYR A 59 -1.75 4.38 5.95
C TYR A 59 -2.65 4.25 7.17
N TYR A 60 -3.86 3.74 6.95
CA TYR A 60 -4.81 3.45 8.00
C TYR A 60 -4.18 2.46 8.99
N HIS A 61 -3.68 1.32 8.52
CA HIS A 61 -3.03 0.31 9.35
C HIS A 61 -1.81 0.90 10.09
N TYR A 62 -0.99 1.72 9.41
CA TYR A 62 0.15 2.40 10.06
C TYR A 62 -0.29 3.32 11.20
N LYS A 63 -1.32 4.14 10.97
CA LYS A 63 -1.81 5.15 11.92
C LYS A 63 -2.52 4.50 13.11
N TYR A 64 -3.31 3.47 12.85
CA TYR A 64 -4.11 2.79 13.87
C TYR A 64 -3.38 1.61 14.52
N LYS A 65 -2.22 1.18 14.02
CA LYS A 65 -1.38 0.15 14.66
C LYS A 65 -1.06 0.46 16.14
N ASP A 66 -0.82 1.73 16.47
CA ASP A 66 -0.56 2.18 17.83
C ASP A 66 -1.86 2.50 18.60
N GLN A 67 -2.90 2.96 17.88
CA GLN A 67 -4.21 3.30 18.46
C GLN A 67 -5.17 2.12 18.62
N ALA A 68 -4.80 0.91 18.16
CA ALA A 68 -5.61 -0.30 18.30
C ALA A 68 -5.96 -0.59 19.77
N GLU A 69 -5.11 -0.17 20.70
CA GLU A 69 -5.33 -0.31 22.14
C GLU A 69 -6.28 0.77 22.71
N SER A 70 -6.45 1.90 22.00
CA SER A 70 -7.28 3.04 22.42
C SER A 70 -8.72 3.00 21.87
N GLY A 71 -9.03 2.08 20.94
CA GLY A 71 -10.40 1.77 20.50
C GLY A 71 -11.06 2.75 19.53
N ASP A 72 -10.39 3.85 19.14
CA ASP A 72 -10.93 4.87 18.21
C ASP A 72 -10.47 4.58 16.76
N VAL A 73 -10.78 3.39 16.28
CA VAL A 73 -10.36 2.88 14.96
C VAL A 73 -11.55 3.02 13.99
N PRO A 74 -11.50 3.93 13.01
CA PRO A 74 -12.65 4.24 12.14
C PRO A 74 -12.94 3.12 11.15
N GLU A 75 -14.17 2.96 10.69
CA GLU A 75 -14.49 1.90 9.72
C GLU A 75 -13.86 2.18 8.34
N PHE A 76 -13.14 1.21 7.79
CA PHE A 76 -12.57 1.28 6.43
C PHE A 76 -13.60 0.74 5.42
N ASN A 77 -14.22 1.63 4.66
CA ASN A 77 -15.33 1.27 3.78
C ASN A 77 -14.84 0.90 2.37
N ILE A 78 -14.61 -0.39 2.13
CA ILE A 78 -14.21 -0.91 0.82
C ILE A 78 -15.45 -1.03 -0.08
N PRO A 79 -15.43 -0.47 -1.30
CA PRO A 79 -16.52 -0.65 -2.24
C PRO A 79 -16.63 -2.12 -2.69
N THR A 80 -17.84 -2.66 -2.68
CA THR A 80 -18.10 -4.09 -2.90
C THR A 80 -17.63 -4.60 -4.27
N HIS A 81 -17.62 -3.72 -5.27
CA HIS A 81 -17.15 -4.07 -6.63
C HIS A 81 -15.63 -4.24 -6.72
N LEU A 82 -14.86 -3.67 -5.79
CA LEU A 82 -13.40 -3.82 -5.71
C LEU A 82 -12.96 -4.90 -4.72
N ALA A 83 -13.84 -5.35 -3.81
CA ALA A 83 -13.49 -6.20 -2.69
C ALA A 83 -12.79 -7.52 -3.08
N LEU A 84 -13.24 -8.19 -4.15
CA LEU A 84 -12.65 -9.45 -4.60
C LEU A 84 -11.24 -9.25 -5.15
N GLU A 85 -11.04 -8.24 -6.00
CA GLU A 85 -9.75 -7.96 -6.59
C GLU A 85 -8.78 -7.41 -5.56
N LEU A 86 -9.24 -6.49 -4.71
CA LEU A 86 -8.49 -5.96 -3.58
C LEU A 86 -7.99 -7.08 -2.67
N LEU A 87 -8.83 -8.07 -2.35
CA LEU A 87 -8.42 -9.21 -1.52
C LEU A 87 -7.27 -10.00 -2.15
N VAL A 88 -7.35 -10.27 -3.46
CA VAL A 88 -6.29 -11.00 -4.17
C VAL A 88 -5.00 -10.18 -4.24
N LYS A 89 -5.10 -8.86 -4.45
CA LYS A 89 -3.92 -7.97 -4.49
C LYS A 89 -3.33 -7.74 -3.09
N ALA A 90 -4.15 -7.66 -2.06
CA ALA A 90 -3.73 -7.56 -0.67
C ALA A 90 -2.98 -8.82 -0.23
N ASP A 91 -3.53 -10.00 -0.53
CA ASP A 91 -2.84 -11.29 -0.31
C ASP A 91 -1.51 -11.35 -1.06
N TYR A 92 -1.49 -10.92 -2.33
CA TYR A 92 -0.25 -10.82 -3.10
C TYR A 92 0.79 -9.87 -2.46
N LEU A 93 0.34 -8.80 -1.81
CA LEU A 93 1.20 -7.84 -1.13
C LEU A 93 1.52 -8.24 0.32
N ASP A 94 0.99 -9.35 0.82
CA ASP A 94 1.20 -9.84 2.19
C ASP A 94 0.78 -8.78 3.25
N ILE A 95 -0.46 -8.28 3.15
CA ILE A 95 -1.05 -7.26 4.05
C ILE A 95 -2.48 -7.56 4.51
#